data_AF-A0A523S359-F1
#
_entry.id   AF-A0A523S359-F1
#
_cell.length_a   1.000
_cell.length_b   1.000
_cell.length_c   1.000
_cell.angle_alpha   90.00
_cell.angle_beta   90.00
_cell.angle_gamma   90.00
#
_symmetry.space_group_name_H-M   'P 1'
#
loop_
_entity.id
_entity.type
_entity.pdbx_description
1 polymer ?
#
loop_
_entity_poly.entity_id
_entity_poly.type
_entity_poly.pdbx_seq_one_letter_code
_entity_poly.pdbx_strand_id
1 'polypeptide(L)'
;MPIHDDDYAFHREIIEALLSSDHPLDRRVVNRIKNRVCGKYRRSRVPSNPDILQAAIPEEIEILRPFLQKRPVRTVSGVAVVATMTEPYACPHGKCAYCPGGPEAGVPQSYTGHEPATMRGLQHEFDPYRQTESRLNQLRTIGHSIEKVELIVMGGDWCSKSSEYREFFVKGCLDAMNGVRGENLGETKTLNESSEVRNVGMTFETRPDWVTEASLDDMLEKGATRVEIGVQTLSDDVLKLVERGHDVEATIQATKLLRDSGLKVAYHMMPGLPTSSPEDDLVMFETLFKDSHFCPDMLKIYPTIVTKNTKLHEWWINGDYKPYATEQTVSLVAEAVSRMPEYVRIQRMQRDIPLHQIEAGLDVGNLRELVNQRMKSLNLRNPTIRCREIGHFQMRNDEHIDFDSIRLVRRDYDASGGVESFLSFEEPDSDVIFAFLRLRKPSEDAHRPEVRAGNCVMIRELRVYGPVVNIGERDPNAWQHLGMGEKLIAAAEQIGHDVFDANRILVNSGIGVKPYYRALGFTDTGPYLSKNLQKK
;
A
#
# COMPACT_ATOMS: atom_id res chain seq x y z
N MET A 1 -15.31 -22.82 14.45
CA MET A 1 -15.72 -24.00 15.25
C MET A 1 -16.38 -23.47 16.52
N PRO A 2 -17.46 -24.08 17.01
CA PRO A 2 -18.01 -23.70 18.31
C PRO A 2 -16.94 -24.01 19.36
N ILE A 3 -16.57 -23.00 20.14
CA ILE A 3 -15.65 -23.14 21.27
C ILE A 3 -16.37 -24.02 22.29
N HIS A 4 -15.78 -25.15 22.70
CA HIS A 4 -16.32 -25.97 23.78
C HIS A 4 -16.49 -25.09 25.04
N ASP A 5 -17.55 -25.27 25.85
CA ASP A 5 -17.83 -24.41 27.03
C ASP A 5 -16.60 -24.26 27.98
N ASP A 6 -15.81 -25.32 28.13
CA ASP A 6 -14.56 -25.32 28.91
C ASP A 6 -13.43 -24.48 28.29
N ASP A 7 -13.42 -24.31 26.97
CA ASP A 7 -12.51 -23.41 26.28
C ASP A 7 -12.97 -21.95 26.45
N TYR A 8 -14.29 -21.67 26.43
CA TYR A 8 -14.77 -20.31 26.60
C TYR A 8 -14.50 -19.77 28.01
N ALA A 9 -14.84 -20.54 29.05
CA ALA A 9 -14.56 -20.16 30.44
C ALA A 9 -13.05 -19.92 30.70
N PHE A 10 -12.20 -20.74 30.09
CA PHE A 10 -10.75 -20.57 30.16
C PHE A 10 -10.27 -19.25 29.55
N HIS A 11 -10.75 -18.89 28.35
CA HIS A 11 -10.35 -17.63 27.71
C HIS A 11 -10.93 -16.41 28.44
N ARG A 12 -12.17 -16.51 28.95
CA ARG A 12 -12.80 -15.46 29.77
C ARG A 12 -12.01 -15.14 31.04
N GLU A 13 -11.53 -16.15 31.78
CA GLU A 13 -10.72 -15.90 32.98
C GLU A 13 -9.39 -15.19 32.65
N ILE A 14 -8.81 -15.46 31.47
CA ILE A 14 -7.62 -14.72 31.02
C ILE A 14 -7.97 -13.25 30.74
N ILE A 15 -9.09 -12.99 30.06
CA ILE A 15 -9.55 -11.64 29.73
C ILE A 15 -9.81 -10.84 31.00
N GLU A 16 -10.56 -11.39 31.95
CA GLU A 16 -10.86 -10.75 33.23
C GLU A 16 -9.59 -10.46 34.02
N ALA A 17 -8.63 -11.39 34.05
CA ALA A 17 -7.33 -11.20 34.70
C ALA A 17 -6.45 -10.12 34.03
N LEU A 18 -6.59 -9.93 32.72
CA LEU A 18 -5.90 -8.85 32.00
C LEU A 18 -6.53 -7.49 32.32
N LEU A 19 -7.87 -7.41 32.30
CA LEU A 19 -8.61 -6.17 32.57
C LEU A 19 -8.50 -5.70 34.03
N SER A 20 -8.37 -6.64 34.97
CA SER A 20 -8.21 -6.37 36.40
C SER A 20 -6.74 -6.31 36.86
N SER A 21 -5.78 -6.20 35.92
CA SER A 21 -4.36 -6.21 36.31
C SER A 21 -3.95 -4.92 37.02
N ASP A 22 -3.38 -5.05 38.23
CA ASP A 22 -2.80 -3.94 39.00
C ASP A 22 -1.50 -3.38 38.39
N HIS A 23 -1.00 -3.99 37.33
CA HIS A 23 0.22 -3.58 36.63
C HIS A 23 -0.10 -3.14 35.19
N PRO A 24 0.60 -2.13 34.66
CA PRO A 24 0.49 -1.77 33.25
C PRO A 24 0.70 -3.00 32.36
N LEU A 25 -0.20 -3.20 31.41
CA LEU A 25 -0.12 -4.34 30.51
C LEU A 25 1.09 -4.19 29.59
N ASP A 26 2.00 -5.14 29.67
CA ASP A 26 3.11 -5.31 28.74
C ASP A 26 3.21 -6.78 28.31
N ARG A 27 4.12 -7.08 27.38
CA ARG A 27 4.30 -8.45 26.88
C ARG A 27 4.66 -9.45 27.99
N ARG A 28 5.34 -9.02 29.06
CA ARG A 28 5.73 -9.88 30.19
C ARG A 28 4.53 -10.17 31.10
N VAL A 29 3.75 -9.15 31.43
CA VAL A 29 2.54 -9.21 32.24
C VAL A 29 1.49 -10.08 31.55
N VAL A 30 1.24 -9.85 30.25
CA VAL A 30 0.32 -10.66 29.44
C VAL A 30 0.73 -12.15 29.48
N ASN A 31 2.00 -12.46 29.22
CA ASN A 31 2.46 -13.85 29.24
C ASN A 31 2.39 -14.47 30.64
N ARG A 32 2.68 -13.70 31.70
CA ARG A 32 2.56 -14.15 33.09
C ARG A 32 1.13 -14.54 33.44
N ILE A 33 0.16 -13.68 33.09
CA ILE A 33 -1.27 -13.94 33.32
C ILE A 33 -1.71 -15.18 32.55
N LYS A 34 -1.36 -15.29 31.26
CA LYS A 34 -1.67 -16.45 30.43
C LYS A 34 -1.12 -17.75 31.03
N ASN A 35 0.14 -17.75 31.47
CA ASN A 35 0.77 -18.94 32.07
C ASN A 35 0.11 -19.32 33.40
N ARG A 36 -0.24 -18.34 34.24
CA ARG A 36 -0.93 -18.55 35.52
C ARG A 36 -2.28 -19.24 35.32
N VAL A 37 -3.12 -18.72 34.42
CA VAL A 37 -4.44 -19.30 34.14
C VAL A 37 -4.31 -20.65 33.43
N CYS A 38 -3.34 -20.81 32.50
CA CYS A 38 -3.02 -22.09 31.87
C CYS A 38 -2.67 -23.18 32.91
N GLY A 39 -1.91 -22.82 33.95
CA GLY A 39 -1.59 -23.70 35.07
C GLY A 39 -2.83 -24.11 35.88
N LYS A 40 -3.75 -23.17 36.15
CA LYS A 40 -5.01 -23.43 36.87
C LYS A 40 -5.89 -24.45 36.13
N TYR A 41 -6.03 -24.29 34.81
CA TYR A 41 -6.84 -25.18 33.96
C TYR A 41 -6.08 -26.42 33.47
N ARG A 42 -4.83 -26.64 33.90
CA ARG A 42 -3.96 -27.75 33.48
C ARG A 42 -3.88 -27.93 31.95
N ARG A 43 -3.89 -26.82 31.21
CA ARG A 43 -3.82 -26.84 29.75
C ARG A 43 -2.39 -27.14 29.31
N SER A 44 -2.24 -28.03 28.33
CA SER A 44 -0.95 -28.41 27.74
C SER A 44 -0.38 -27.32 26.82
N ARG A 45 -1.21 -26.39 26.37
CA ARG A 45 -0.83 -25.31 25.47
C ARG A 45 -1.36 -23.98 25.96
N VAL A 46 -0.48 -22.99 26.02
CA VAL A 46 -0.85 -21.60 26.30
C VAL A 46 -1.59 -21.03 25.10
N PRO A 47 -2.76 -20.40 25.28
CA PRO A 47 -3.55 -19.83 24.19
C PRO A 47 -2.76 -18.75 23.48
N SER A 48 -3.00 -18.62 22.19
CA SER A 48 -2.44 -17.53 21.41
C SER A 48 -3.20 -16.23 21.70
N ASN A 49 -2.55 -15.07 21.52
CA ASN A 49 -3.24 -13.78 21.70
C ASN A 49 -4.51 -13.64 20.82
N PRO A 50 -4.51 -14.12 19.56
CA PRO A 50 -5.73 -14.27 18.76
C PRO A 50 -6.88 -15.02 19.45
N ASP A 51 -6.59 -16.15 20.10
CA ASP A 51 -7.61 -16.99 20.74
C ASP A 51 -8.28 -16.22 21.90
N ILE A 52 -7.49 -15.42 22.63
CA ILE A 52 -7.98 -14.54 23.70
C ILE A 52 -8.86 -13.43 23.12
N LEU A 53 -8.42 -12.78 22.03
CA LEU A 53 -9.20 -11.71 21.39
C LEU A 53 -10.51 -12.20 20.79
N GLN A 54 -10.57 -13.44 20.28
CA GLN A 54 -11.79 -14.03 19.74
C GLN A 54 -12.85 -14.32 20.82
N ALA A 55 -12.45 -14.47 22.08
CA ALA A 55 -13.36 -14.70 23.21
C ALA A 55 -13.78 -13.41 23.94
N ALA A 56 -13.19 -12.26 23.56
CA ALA A 56 -13.48 -10.95 24.14
C ALA A 56 -14.69 -10.29 23.46
N ILE A 57 -15.46 -9.52 24.25
CA ILE A 57 -16.54 -8.68 23.71
C ILE A 57 -15.97 -7.38 23.13
N PRO A 58 -16.70 -6.65 22.26
CA PRO A 58 -16.18 -5.47 21.56
C PRO A 58 -15.50 -4.43 22.47
N GLU A 59 -16.08 -4.14 23.63
CA GLU A 59 -15.58 -3.17 24.59
C GLU A 59 -14.23 -3.60 25.18
N GLU A 60 -14.04 -4.90 25.41
CA GLU A 60 -12.79 -5.46 25.92
C GLU A 60 -11.71 -5.53 24.83
N ILE A 61 -12.12 -5.81 23.59
CA ILE A 61 -11.21 -5.81 22.44
C ILE A 61 -10.55 -4.44 22.33
N GLU A 62 -11.28 -3.34 22.48
CA GLU A 62 -10.70 -2.00 22.40
C GLU A 62 -9.60 -1.77 23.44
N ILE A 63 -9.78 -2.27 24.67
CA ILE A 63 -8.79 -2.16 25.74
C ILE A 63 -7.59 -3.10 25.51
N LEU A 64 -7.85 -4.34 25.07
CA LEU A 64 -6.82 -5.38 25.00
C LEU A 64 -6.05 -5.41 23.67
N ARG A 65 -6.62 -4.86 22.59
CA ARG A 65 -6.04 -4.84 21.24
C ARG A 65 -4.61 -4.29 21.23
N PRO A 66 -4.26 -3.17 21.91
CA PRO A 66 -2.89 -2.66 21.91
C PRO A 66 -1.84 -3.67 22.43
N PHE A 67 -2.23 -4.56 23.35
CA PHE A 67 -1.33 -5.49 24.03
C PHE A 67 -1.34 -6.90 23.41
N LEU A 68 -2.46 -7.28 22.80
CA LEU A 68 -2.67 -8.62 22.26
C LEU A 68 -2.50 -8.70 20.74
N GLN A 69 -2.66 -7.58 20.01
CA GLN A 69 -2.54 -7.55 18.55
C GLN A 69 -1.15 -8.01 18.10
N LYS A 70 -1.14 -8.91 17.12
CA LYS A 70 0.11 -9.42 16.53
C LYS A 70 0.47 -8.63 15.28
N ARG A 71 1.72 -8.16 15.18
CA ARG A 71 2.26 -7.40 14.03
C ARG A 71 1.51 -6.08 13.81
N PRO A 72 1.50 -5.17 14.82
CA PRO A 72 0.74 -3.91 14.78
C PRO A 72 1.03 -3.08 13.52
N VAL A 73 2.28 -3.11 13.04
CA VAL A 73 2.76 -2.47 11.80
C VAL A 73 1.86 -2.71 10.57
N ARG A 74 1.08 -3.80 10.54
CA ARG A 74 0.18 -4.13 9.43
C ARG A 74 -1.01 -3.19 9.27
N THR A 75 -1.44 -2.50 10.32
CA THR A 75 -2.57 -1.54 10.28
C THR A 75 -2.28 -0.26 11.05
N VAL A 76 -1.00 0.07 11.28
CA VAL A 76 -0.59 1.35 11.90
C VAL A 76 -1.18 2.54 11.16
N SER A 77 -1.35 2.42 9.85
CA SER A 77 -1.96 3.46 9.01
C SER A 77 -3.49 3.48 9.05
N GLY A 78 -4.14 2.66 9.88
CA GLY A 78 -5.59 2.56 10.01
C GLY A 78 -6.33 1.89 8.84
N VAL A 79 -5.62 1.19 7.96
CA VAL A 79 -6.18 0.50 6.79
C VAL A 79 -5.60 -0.90 6.69
N ALA A 80 -6.47 -1.90 6.52
CA ALA A 80 -6.12 -3.29 6.33
C ALA A 80 -5.74 -3.57 4.87
N VAL A 81 -4.55 -4.13 4.64
CA VAL A 81 -4.13 -4.53 3.29
C VAL A 81 -4.56 -5.99 3.01
N VAL A 82 -5.40 -6.14 1.99
CA VAL A 82 -5.86 -7.43 1.47
C VAL A 82 -5.27 -7.60 0.08
N ALA A 83 -4.32 -8.51 -0.05
CA ALA A 83 -3.65 -8.78 -1.31
C ALA A 83 -4.13 -10.12 -1.88
N THR A 84 -4.63 -10.13 -3.10
CA THR A 84 -5.17 -11.28 -3.82
C THR A 84 -4.36 -11.54 -5.09
N MET A 85 -4.24 -12.80 -5.47
CA MET A 85 -3.52 -13.23 -6.68
C MET A 85 -4.50 -13.57 -7.78
N THR A 86 -4.27 -13.04 -8.98
CA THR A 86 -4.98 -13.48 -10.18
C THR A 86 -4.46 -14.84 -10.65
N GLU A 87 -5.24 -15.48 -11.53
CA GLU A 87 -4.82 -16.71 -12.20
C GLU A 87 -3.52 -16.51 -12.99
N PRO A 88 -2.64 -17.53 -13.03
CA PRO A 88 -1.40 -17.50 -13.81
C PRO A 88 -1.66 -17.40 -15.31
N TYR A 89 -1.25 -16.30 -15.93
CA TYR A 89 -1.25 -16.14 -17.39
C TYR A 89 0.19 -15.94 -17.85
N ALA A 90 0.49 -16.39 -19.08
CA ALA A 90 1.80 -16.16 -19.67
C ALA A 90 1.93 -14.68 -20.00
N CYS A 91 3.09 -14.10 -19.68
CA CYS A 91 3.40 -12.74 -20.11
C CYS A 91 3.47 -12.70 -21.65
N PRO A 92 2.81 -11.73 -22.33
CA PRO A 92 2.77 -11.67 -23.79
C PRO A 92 4.14 -11.56 -24.48
N HIS A 93 5.15 -11.03 -23.79
CA HIS A 93 6.52 -10.87 -24.30
C HIS A 93 7.45 -12.04 -23.94
N GLY A 94 6.96 -13.05 -23.22
CA GLY A 94 7.79 -14.09 -22.62
C GLY A 94 8.21 -13.78 -21.17
N LYS A 95 9.22 -14.50 -20.70
CA LYS A 95 9.68 -14.50 -19.30
C LYS A 95 10.96 -13.66 -19.17
N CYS A 96 10.93 -12.60 -18.36
CA CYS A 96 12.13 -11.81 -18.08
C CYS A 96 13.20 -12.66 -17.37
N ALA A 97 14.47 -12.32 -17.59
CA ALA A 97 15.62 -13.10 -17.14
C ALA A 97 15.65 -13.36 -15.62
N TYR A 98 15.12 -12.42 -14.81
CA TYR A 98 15.13 -12.48 -13.34
C TYR A 98 13.79 -12.98 -12.74
N CYS A 99 12.74 -13.17 -13.53
CA CYS A 99 11.42 -13.51 -12.99
C CYS A 99 11.36 -14.99 -12.61
N PRO A 100 11.11 -15.35 -11.33
CA PRO A 100 10.84 -16.73 -10.98
C PRO A 100 9.43 -17.16 -11.41
N GLY A 101 9.22 -18.48 -11.42
CA GLY A 101 7.92 -19.11 -11.67
C GLY A 101 7.35 -18.82 -13.06
N GLY A 102 6.02 -18.72 -13.12
CA GLY A 102 5.21 -18.61 -14.32
C GLY A 102 4.12 -19.70 -14.39
N PRO A 103 3.23 -19.64 -15.40
CA PRO A 103 2.12 -20.58 -15.54
C PRO A 103 2.54 -22.06 -15.59
N GLU A 104 3.74 -22.35 -16.11
CA GLU A 104 4.34 -23.69 -16.12
C GLU A 104 4.53 -24.27 -14.71
N ALA A 105 4.67 -23.42 -13.70
CA ALA A 105 4.76 -23.77 -12.29
C ALA A 105 3.44 -23.55 -11.52
N GLY A 106 2.34 -23.25 -12.22
CA GLY A 106 1.03 -23.01 -11.62
C GLY A 106 0.91 -21.72 -10.80
N VAL A 107 1.83 -20.76 -10.99
CA VAL A 107 1.88 -19.50 -10.23
C VAL A 107 2.02 -18.29 -11.15
N PRO A 108 1.52 -17.10 -10.77
CA PRO A 108 1.69 -15.90 -11.58
C PRO A 108 3.16 -15.60 -11.86
N GLN A 109 3.42 -14.92 -12.99
CA GLN A 109 4.78 -14.57 -13.37
C GLN A 109 5.45 -13.75 -12.27
N SER A 110 6.74 -14.03 -12.02
CA SER A 110 7.57 -13.38 -11.00
C SER A 110 7.38 -13.91 -9.58
N TYR A 111 6.52 -14.90 -9.33
CA TYR A 111 6.30 -15.47 -8.00
C TYR A 111 6.84 -16.89 -7.89
N THR A 112 7.30 -17.29 -6.71
CA THR A 112 7.89 -18.63 -6.45
C THR A 112 6.85 -19.66 -5.96
N GLY A 113 5.64 -19.22 -5.61
CA GLY A 113 4.61 -20.08 -5.01
C GLY A 113 4.67 -20.15 -3.48
N HIS A 114 5.75 -19.67 -2.88
CA HIS A 114 6.00 -19.76 -1.45
C HIS A 114 5.74 -18.45 -0.70
N GLU A 115 5.38 -17.37 -1.43
CA GLU A 115 4.98 -16.12 -0.80
C GLU A 115 3.59 -16.26 -0.17
N PRO A 116 3.30 -15.60 0.97
CA PRO A 116 2.03 -15.78 1.69
C PRO A 116 0.77 -15.49 0.87
N ALA A 117 0.85 -14.59 -0.11
CA ALA A 117 -0.27 -14.31 -1.00
C ALA A 117 -0.39 -15.34 -2.12
N THR A 118 0.72 -15.77 -2.71
CA THR A 118 0.74 -16.84 -3.72
C THR A 118 0.23 -18.15 -3.16
N MET A 119 0.68 -18.55 -1.96
CA MET A 119 0.17 -19.74 -1.26
C MET A 119 -1.34 -19.66 -1.01
N ARG A 120 -1.87 -18.47 -0.71
CA ARG A 120 -3.33 -18.26 -0.56
C ARG A 120 -4.05 -18.39 -1.90
N GLY A 121 -3.48 -17.84 -2.97
CA GLY A 121 -3.97 -18.03 -4.33
C GLY A 121 -4.09 -19.51 -4.67
N LEU A 122 -3.00 -20.27 -4.49
CA LEU A 122 -2.97 -21.72 -4.72
C LEU A 122 -4.00 -22.48 -3.86
N GLN A 123 -4.09 -22.18 -2.57
CA GLN A 123 -5.02 -22.85 -1.65
C GLN A 123 -6.50 -22.67 -2.06
N HIS A 124 -6.82 -21.54 -2.68
CA HIS A 124 -8.18 -21.18 -3.07
C HIS A 124 -8.38 -21.21 -4.58
N GLU A 125 -7.50 -21.87 -5.33
CA GLU A 125 -7.59 -22.01 -6.79
C GLU A 125 -7.75 -20.65 -7.51
N PHE A 126 -7.10 -19.61 -6.98
CA PHE A 126 -7.17 -18.23 -7.45
C PHE A 126 -8.58 -17.61 -7.45
N ASP A 127 -9.55 -18.20 -6.73
CA ASP A 127 -10.89 -17.64 -6.57
C ASP A 127 -10.84 -16.30 -5.80
N PRO A 128 -11.35 -15.20 -6.36
CA PRO A 128 -11.24 -13.86 -5.77
C PRO A 128 -12.00 -13.74 -4.44
N TYR A 129 -13.16 -14.37 -4.32
CA TYR A 129 -14.01 -14.31 -3.14
C TYR A 129 -13.34 -15.02 -1.96
N ARG A 130 -12.95 -16.29 -2.17
CA ARG A 130 -12.33 -17.14 -1.14
C ARG A 130 -10.99 -16.59 -0.67
N GLN A 131 -10.17 -16.06 -1.57
CA GLN A 131 -8.91 -15.40 -1.20
C GLN A 131 -9.16 -14.20 -0.29
N THR A 132 -10.11 -13.34 -0.66
CA THR A 132 -10.46 -12.13 0.09
C THR A 132 -11.04 -12.49 1.46
N GLU A 133 -12.05 -13.36 1.51
CA GLU A 133 -12.70 -13.82 2.74
C GLU A 133 -11.69 -14.47 3.70
N SER A 134 -10.84 -15.36 3.19
CA SER A 134 -9.77 -16.00 3.97
C SER A 134 -8.82 -14.96 4.59
N ARG A 135 -8.47 -13.92 3.84
CA ARG A 135 -7.57 -12.87 4.31
C ARG A 135 -8.23 -11.96 5.35
N LEU A 136 -9.50 -11.58 5.15
CA LEU A 136 -10.28 -10.80 6.11
C LEU A 136 -10.43 -11.56 7.43
N ASN A 137 -10.80 -12.84 7.36
CA ASN A 137 -10.93 -13.71 8.54
C ASN A 137 -9.60 -13.86 9.28
N GLN A 138 -8.49 -13.99 8.55
CA GLN A 138 -7.17 -14.01 9.16
C GLN A 138 -6.87 -12.72 9.93
N LEU A 139 -7.12 -11.55 9.32
CA LEU A 139 -6.89 -10.24 9.95
C LEU A 139 -7.76 -10.02 11.18
N ARG A 140 -9.05 -10.35 11.09
CA ARG A 140 -9.98 -10.30 12.23
C ARG A 140 -9.49 -11.17 13.39
N THR A 141 -9.07 -12.40 13.08
CA THR A 141 -8.51 -13.34 14.08
C THR A 141 -7.28 -12.78 14.80
N ILE A 142 -6.38 -12.09 14.10
CA ILE A 142 -5.18 -11.51 14.72
C ILE A 142 -5.40 -10.12 15.36
N GLY A 143 -6.65 -9.68 15.50
CA GLY A 143 -7.01 -8.44 16.21
C GLY A 143 -6.86 -7.17 15.39
N HIS A 144 -6.86 -7.26 14.06
CA HIS A 144 -6.83 -6.07 13.20
C HIS A 144 -8.26 -5.64 12.83
N SER A 145 -8.52 -4.34 12.87
CA SER A 145 -9.74 -3.79 12.25
C SER A 145 -9.68 -4.03 10.74
N ILE A 146 -10.83 -4.40 10.18
CA ILE A 146 -11.02 -4.65 8.76
C ILE A 146 -12.07 -3.70 8.15
N GLU A 147 -12.52 -2.69 8.88
CA GLU A 147 -13.56 -1.77 8.39
C GLU A 147 -13.13 -0.99 7.15
N LYS A 148 -11.83 -0.71 7.05
CA LYS A 148 -11.21 -0.01 5.92
C LYS A 148 -10.17 -0.92 5.30
N VAL A 149 -10.42 -1.38 4.08
CA VAL A 149 -9.56 -2.28 3.33
C VAL A 149 -8.98 -1.59 2.11
N GLU A 150 -7.68 -1.77 1.90
CA GLU A 150 -7.04 -1.55 0.61
C GLU A 150 -6.84 -2.90 -0.08
N LEU A 151 -7.53 -3.08 -1.21
CA LEU A 151 -7.39 -4.25 -2.07
C LEU A 151 -6.16 -4.10 -2.98
N ILE A 152 -5.31 -5.10 -3.03
CA ILE A 152 -4.18 -5.19 -3.96
C ILE A 152 -4.34 -6.43 -4.83
N VAL A 153 -4.54 -6.21 -6.12
CA VAL A 153 -4.62 -7.28 -7.12
C VAL A 153 -3.22 -7.49 -7.70
N MET A 154 -2.63 -8.63 -7.40
CA MET A 154 -1.27 -9.01 -7.76
C MET A 154 -1.24 -10.01 -8.91
N GLY A 155 -0.16 -9.94 -9.69
CA GLY A 155 0.10 -10.80 -10.85
C GLY A 155 1.04 -10.12 -11.84
N GLY A 156 0.94 -8.79 -11.95
CA GLY A 156 1.79 -7.95 -12.82
C GLY A 156 1.34 -7.90 -14.28
N ASP A 157 0.26 -8.59 -14.62
CA ASP A 157 -0.29 -8.79 -15.96
C ASP A 157 -1.79 -8.44 -16.03
N TRP A 158 -2.28 -7.62 -15.09
CA TRP A 158 -3.71 -7.29 -14.95
C TRP A 158 -4.36 -6.88 -16.28
N CYS A 159 -3.72 -5.94 -16.98
CA CYS A 159 -4.21 -5.35 -18.22
C CYS A 159 -4.22 -6.31 -19.42
N SER A 160 -3.50 -7.44 -19.36
CA SER A 160 -3.54 -8.45 -20.44
C SER A 160 -4.65 -9.48 -20.28
N LYS A 161 -5.38 -9.47 -19.16
CA LYS A 161 -6.51 -10.39 -18.93
C LYS A 161 -7.79 -9.89 -19.61
N SER A 162 -8.70 -10.79 -19.94
CA SER A 162 -9.96 -10.41 -20.59
C SER A 162 -10.79 -9.47 -19.71
N SER A 163 -11.68 -8.69 -20.33
CA SER A 163 -12.56 -7.77 -19.58
C SER A 163 -13.45 -8.54 -18.59
N GLU A 164 -13.98 -9.68 -19.03
CA GLU A 164 -14.86 -10.55 -18.26
C GLU A 164 -14.15 -11.11 -17.03
N TYR A 165 -12.89 -11.55 -17.18
CA TYR A 165 -12.09 -12.02 -16.05
C TYR A 165 -11.81 -10.90 -15.06
N ARG A 166 -11.42 -9.72 -15.56
CA ARG A 166 -11.12 -8.56 -14.70
C ARG A 166 -12.37 -8.13 -13.93
N GLU A 167 -13.54 -8.14 -14.54
CA GLU A 167 -14.82 -7.84 -13.88
C GLU A 167 -15.17 -8.91 -12.83
N PHE A 168 -15.13 -10.18 -13.21
CA PHE A 168 -15.34 -11.31 -12.29
C PHE A 168 -14.45 -11.21 -11.06
N PHE A 169 -13.16 -10.92 -11.26
CA PHE A 169 -12.18 -10.88 -10.19
C PHE A 169 -12.44 -9.76 -9.19
N VAL A 170 -12.67 -8.53 -9.69
CA VAL A 170 -12.97 -7.38 -8.83
C VAL A 170 -14.29 -7.57 -8.11
N LYS A 171 -15.33 -8.02 -8.84
CA LYS A 171 -16.64 -8.30 -8.27
C LYS A 171 -16.54 -9.33 -7.14
N GLY A 172 -15.86 -10.45 -7.36
CA GLY A 172 -15.72 -11.50 -6.34
C GLY A 172 -14.97 -11.02 -5.09
N CYS A 173 -13.96 -10.15 -5.24
CA CYS A 173 -13.29 -9.53 -4.09
C CYS A 173 -14.25 -8.61 -3.31
N LEU A 174 -15.02 -7.77 -4.01
CA LEU A 174 -15.96 -6.86 -3.37
C LEU A 174 -17.15 -7.60 -2.72
N ASP A 175 -17.66 -8.66 -3.36
CA ASP A 175 -18.70 -9.53 -2.78
C ASP A 175 -18.27 -10.11 -1.43
N ALA A 176 -17.00 -10.54 -1.32
CA ALA A 176 -16.45 -11.04 -0.06
C ALA A 176 -16.32 -9.96 1.02
N MET A 177 -16.11 -8.70 0.63
CA MET A 177 -16.12 -7.56 1.55
C MET A 177 -17.55 -7.18 1.97
N ASN A 178 -18.49 -7.24 1.03
CA ASN A 178 -19.89 -6.92 1.26
C ASN A 178 -20.59 -7.98 2.14
N GLY A 179 -20.11 -9.23 2.12
CA GLY A 179 -20.76 -10.37 2.77
C GLY A 179 -22.01 -10.87 2.01
N VAL A 180 -22.34 -10.24 0.89
CA VAL A 180 -23.44 -10.57 -0.01
C VAL A 180 -22.97 -10.46 -1.45
N ARG A 181 -23.60 -11.22 -2.36
CA ARG A 181 -23.26 -11.20 -3.78
C ARG A 181 -24.16 -10.23 -4.54
N GLY A 182 -23.57 -9.25 -5.22
CA GLY A 182 -24.31 -8.43 -6.19
C GLY A 182 -24.59 -9.18 -7.50
N GLU A 183 -25.52 -8.69 -8.31
CA GLU A 183 -25.82 -9.24 -9.64
C GLU A 183 -24.69 -8.92 -10.64
N ASN A 184 -24.19 -7.69 -10.60
CA ASN A 184 -23.12 -7.19 -11.47
C ASN A 184 -22.12 -6.33 -10.69
N LEU A 185 -21.01 -5.94 -11.33
CA LEU A 185 -19.98 -5.14 -10.67
C LEU A 185 -20.51 -3.76 -10.21
N GLY A 186 -21.38 -3.12 -10.97
CA GLY A 186 -21.97 -1.82 -10.63
C GLY A 186 -22.73 -1.86 -9.31
N GLU A 187 -23.65 -2.81 -9.17
CA GLU A 187 -24.38 -3.04 -7.91
C GLU A 187 -23.44 -3.41 -6.75
N THR A 188 -22.47 -4.29 -7.02
CA THR A 188 -21.50 -4.73 -6.00
C THR A 188 -20.68 -3.56 -5.44
N LYS A 189 -20.30 -2.60 -6.29
CA LYS A 189 -19.64 -1.36 -5.87
C LYS A 189 -20.55 -0.50 -4.99
N THR A 190 -21.81 -0.32 -5.40
CA THR A 190 -22.81 0.45 -4.63
C THR A 190 -23.02 -0.14 -3.24
N LEU A 191 -23.16 -1.47 -3.14
CA LEU A 191 -23.26 -2.18 -1.86
C LEU A 191 -22.02 -1.95 -0.98
N ASN A 192 -20.83 -1.89 -1.60
CA ASN A 192 -19.60 -1.70 -0.84
C ASN A 192 -19.47 -0.32 -0.20
N GLU A 193 -20.10 0.72 -0.77
CA GLU A 193 -20.03 2.10 -0.25
C GLU A 193 -20.53 2.22 1.20
N SER A 194 -21.48 1.37 1.60
CA SER A 194 -22.09 1.35 2.94
C SER A 194 -21.81 0.07 3.74
N SER A 195 -21.08 -0.89 3.18
CA SER A 195 -20.72 -2.14 3.83
C SER A 195 -19.88 -1.96 5.11
N GLU A 196 -19.87 -2.99 5.97
CA GLU A 196 -19.01 -3.03 7.16
C GLU A 196 -17.52 -3.04 6.79
N VAL A 197 -17.15 -3.76 5.71
CA VAL A 197 -15.78 -3.84 5.19
C VAL A 197 -15.69 -3.01 3.91
N ARG A 198 -15.29 -1.75 4.07
CA ARG A 198 -15.24 -0.79 2.96
C ARG A 198 -13.94 -0.87 2.20
N ASN A 199 -14.02 -1.01 0.88
CA ASN A 199 -12.85 -0.89 0.02
C ASN A 199 -12.48 0.60 -0.16
N VAL A 200 -11.51 1.06 0.63
CA VAL A 200 -11.05 2.46 0.63
C VAL A 200 -9.95 2.74 -0.38
N GLY A 201 -9.44 1.72 -1.05
CA GLY A 201 -8.48 1.88 -2.13
C GLY A 201 -8.23 0.57 -2.86
N MET A 202 -8.18 0.63 -4.19
CA MET A 202 -7.85 -0.52 -5.02
C MET A 202 -6.54 -0.26 -5.76
N THR A 203 -5.68 -1.28 -5.79
CA THR A 203 -4.38 -1.27 -6.44
C THR A 203 -4.30 -2.37 -7.50
N PHE A 204 -3.90 -2.01 -8.71
CA PHE A 204 -3.58 -2.96 -9.77
C PHE A 204 -2.08 -2.93 -10.08
N GLU A 205 -1.46 -4.10 -10.22
CA GLU A 205 -0.08 -4.25 -10.69
C GLU A 205 -0.07 -4.55 -12.18
N THR A 206 0.69 -3.77 -12.97
CA THR A 206 0.76 -3.94 -14.42
C THR A 206 2.14 -3.58 -14.97
N ARG A 207 2.32 -3.78 -16.27
CA ARG A 207 3.51 -3.34 -17.02
C ARG A 207 3.24 -1.97 -17.67
N PRO A 208 4.24 -1.07 -17.72
CA PRO A 208 4.16 0.20 -18.43
C PRO A 208 3.54 0.14 -19.83
N ASP A 209 3.97 -0.80 -20.69
CA ASP A 209 3.48 -0.95 -22.07
C ASP A 209 2.00 -1.36 -22.18
N TRP A 210 1.39 -1.77 -21.07
CA TRP A 210 -0.03 -2.12 -21.00
C TRP A 210 -0.91 -1.02 -20.42
N VAL A 211 -0.32 0.13 -20.07
CA VAL A 211 -1.06 1.31 -19.63
C VAL A 211 -1.42 2.14 -20.85
N THR A 212 -2.54 1.80 -21.46
CA THR A 212 -3.20 2.58 -22.52
C THR A 212 -4.42 3.31 -21.97
N GLU A 213 -4.93 4.31 -22.69
CA GLU A 213 -6.19 5.00 -22.35
C GLU A 213 -7.34 4.01 -22.06
N ALA A 214 -7.51 3.00 -22.93
CA ALA A 214 -8.56 1.99 -22.77
C ALA A 214 -8.36 1.12 -21.52
N SER A 215 -7.13 0.69 -21.24
CA SER A 215 -6.83 -0.10 -20.03
C SER A 215 -7.02 0.71 -18.75
N LEU A 216 -6.75 2.02 -18.82
CA LEU A 216 -6.85 2.96 -17.74
C LEU A 216 -8.31 3.26 -17.41
N ASP A 217 -9.13 3.47 -18.44
CA ASP A 217 -10.57 3.62 -18.32
C ASP A 217 -11.20 2.38 -17.65
N ASP A 218 -10.81 1.18 -18.08
CA ASP A 218 -11.23 -0.08 -17.47
C ASP A 218 -10.84 -0.18 -15.98
N MET A 219 -9.61 0.21 -15.63
CA MET A 219 -9.14 0.24 -14.24
C MET A 219 -9.96 1.20 -13.38
N LEU A 220 -10.25 2.42 -13.88
CA LEU A 220 -11.06 3.41 -13.18
C LEU A 220 -12.51 2.93 -12.99
N GLU A 221 -13.11 2.33 -14.01
CA GLU A 221 -14.45 1.73 -13.91
C GLU A 221 -14.52 0.63 -12.84
N LYS A 222 -13.43 -0.11 -12.65
CA LYS A 222 -13.30 -1.13 -11.59
C LYS A 222 -12.96 -0.55 -10.22
N GLY A 223 -12.74 0.77 -10.11
CA GLY A 223 -12.50 1.47 -8.86
C GLY A 223 -11.03 1.58 -8.46
N ALA A 224 -10.11 1.53 -9.43
CA ALA A 224 -8.70 1.78 -9.21
C ALA A 224 -8.46 3.13 -8.53
N THR A 225 -7.60 3.12 -7.52
CA THR A 225 -7.08 4.36 -6.91
C THR A 225 -5.56 4.46 -7.04
N ARG A 226 -4.88 3.32 -7.20
CA ARG A 226 -3.43 3.21 -7.36
C ARG A 226 -3.12 2.22 -8.48
N VAL A 227 -2.09 2.53 -9.26
CA VAL A 227 -1.48 1.59 -10.18
C VAL A 227 -0.01 1.48 -9.84
N GLU A 228 0.48 0.26 -9.83
CA GLU A 228 1.89 -0.01 -9.65
C GLU A 228 2.46 -0.59 -10.94
N ILE A 229 3.49 0.08 -11.46
CA ILE A 229 4.13 -0.31 -12.71
C ILE A 229 5.52 -0.86 -12.45
N GLY A 230 5.79 -2.00 -13.08
CA GLY A 230 7.09 -2.66 -12.98
C GLY A 230 8.14 -2.02 -13.88
N VAL A 231 8.68 -0.86 -13.49
CA VAL A 231 9.73 -0.10 -14.22
C VAL A 231 11.08 -0.82 -14.18
N GLN A 232 11.45 -1.29 -13.00
CA GLN A 232 12.71 -1.99 -12.67
C GLN A 232 13.94 -1.10 -12.77
N THR A 233 14.21 -0.50 -13.92
CA THR A 233 15.37 0.37 -14.16
C THR A 233 15.04 1.45 -15.20
N LEU A 234 15.84 2.53 -15.24
CA LEU A 234 15.76 3.59 -16.25
C LEU A 234 16.82 3.43 -17.36
N SER A 235 17.24 2.20 -17.65
CA SER A 235 18.21 1.88 -18.71
C SER A 235 17.63 0.90 -19.72
N ASP A 236 17.41 1.37 -20.95
CA ASP A 236 16.91 0.53 -22.04
C ASP A 236 17.84 -0.63 -22.38
N ASP A 237 19.16 -0.43 -22.24
CA ASP A 237 20.15 -1.49 -22.45
C ASP A 237 19.98 -2.62 -21.43
N VAL A 238 19.79 -2.27 -20.15
CA VAL A 238 19.52 -3.25 -19.09
C VAL A 238 18.17 -3.93 -19.31
N LEU A 239 17.12 -3.16 -19.63
CA LEU A 239 15.77 -3.69 -19.91
C LEU A 239 15.80 -4.71 -21.05
N LYS A 240 16.48 -4.38 -22.15
CA LYS A 240 16.67 -5.28 -23.29
C LYS A 240 17.46 -6.53 -22.91
N LEU A 241 18.55 -6.37 -22.16
CA LEU A 241 19.39 -7.49 -21.72
C LEU A 241 18.61 -8.50 -20.90
N VAL A 242 17.79 -8.02 -19.96
CA VAL A 242 16.95 -8.88 -19.09
C VAL A 242 15.64 -9.31 -19.73
N GLU A 243 15.47 -9.07 -21.04
CA GLU A 243 14.28 -9.44 -21.82
C GLU A 243 12.99 -8.85 -21.24
N ARG A 244 13.07 -7.61 -20.76
CA ARG A 244 11.89 -6.85 -20.34
C ARG A 244 11.16 -6.36 -21.59
N GLY A 245 9.87 -6.64 -21.69
CA GLY A 245 9.09 -6.30 -22.88
C GLY A 245 8.66 -4.83 -23.03
N HIS A 246 9.37 -3.88 -22.43
CA HIS A 246 9.15 -2.44 -22.62
C HIS A 246 10.44 -1.66 -22.44
N ASP A 247 10.42 -0.41 -22.89
CA ASP A 247 11.45 0.61 -22.72
C ASP A 247 11.08 1.65 -21.65
N VAL A 248 11.99 2.59 -21.40
CA VAL A 248 11.79 3.72 -20.49
C VAL A 248 10.69 4.66 -21.00
N GLU A 249 10.55 4.82 -22.31
CA GLU A 249 9.51 5.68 -22.91
C GLU A 249 8.10 5.19 -22.54
N ALA A 250 7.85 3.88 -22.60
CA ALA A 250 6.59 3.31 -22.12
C ALA A 250 6.31 3.64 -20.64
N THR A 251 7.35 3.72 -19.80
CA THR A 251 7.21 4.14 -18.39
C THR A 251 6.81 5.61 -18.28
N ILE A 252 7.41 6.49 -19.09
CA ILE A 252 7.08 7.92 -19.13
C ILE A 252 5.62 8.13 -19.54
N GLN A 253 5.20 7.48 -20.63
CA GLN A 253 3.83 7.60 -21.14
C GLN A 253 2.79 7.02 -20.16
N ALA A 254 3.06 5.83 -19.61
CA ALA A 254 2.21 5.23 -18.58
C ALA A 254 2.03 6.17 -17.39
N THR A 255 3.11 6.76 -16.91
CA THR A 255 3.09 7.65 -15.73
C THR A 255 2.28 8.90 -15.97
N LYS A 256 2.43 9.50 -17.15
CA LYS A 256 1.62 10.65 -17.56
C LYS A 256 0.12 10.32 -17.58
N LEU A 257 -0.26 9.26 -18.29
CA LEU A 257 -1.66 8.81 -18.37
C LEU A 257 -2.27 8.56 -16.99
N LEU A 258 -1.54 7.84 -16.12
CA LEU A 258 -1.99 7.54 -14.76
C LEU A 258 -2.18 8.81 -13.93
N ARG A 259 -1.22 9.74 -13.97
CA ARG A 259 -1.28 11.00 -13.23
C ARG A 259 -2.43 11.88 -13.70
N ASP A 260 -2.58 12.06 -15.01
CA ASP A 260 -3.64 12.87 -15.61
C ASP A 260 -5.04 12.28 -15.44
N SER A 261 -5.13 10.98 -15.11
CA SER A 261 -6.37 10.31 -14.70
C SER A 261 -6.58 10.26 -13.18
N GLY A 262 -5.78 11.02 -12.43
CA GLY A 262 -5.94 11.16 -11.00
C GLY A 262 -5.53 9.94 -10.17
N LEU A 263 -4.81 8.96 -10.73
CA LEU A 263 -4.35 7.78 -10.00
C LEU A 263 -3.04 8.04 -9.25
N LYS A 264 -2.86 7.37 -8.12
CA LYS A 264 -1.56 7.25 -7.44
C LYS A 264 -0.66 6.32 -8.25
N VAL A 265 0.62 6.68 -8.40
CA VAL A 265 1.59 5.91 -9.20
C VAL A 265 2.70 5.38 -8.29
N ALA A 266 2.87 4.05 -8.30
CA ALA A 266 3.98 3.40 -7.62
C ALA A 266 4.92 2.71 -8.61
N TYR A 267 6.22 2.88 -8.44
CA TYR A 267 7.20 2.14 -9.24
C TYR A 267 7.75 0.95 -8.46
N HIS A 268 7.89 -0.19 -9.14
CA HIS A 268 8.77 -1.26 -8.67
C HIS A 268 10.14 -1.02 -9.27
N MET A 269 11.15 -0.81 -8.43
CA MET A 269 12.54 -0.55 -8.85
C MET A 269 13.44 -1.68 -8.37
N MET A 270 14.36 -2.14 -9.22
CA MET A 270 15.24 -3.26 -8.96
C MET A 270 16.71 -2.85 -9.11
N PRO A 271 17.36 -2.36 -8.03
CA PRO A 271 18.80 -2.15 -8.07
C PRO A 271 19.55 -3.48 -8.19
N GLY A 272 20.73 -3.45 -8.78
CA GLY A 272 21.59 -4.62 -8.99
C GLY A 272 21.17 -5.53 -10.13
N LEU A 273 20.44 -5.03 -11.12
CA LEU A 273 20.24 -5.77 -12.37
C LEU A 273 21.59 -5.97 -13.10
N PRO A 274 21.69 -6.96 -14.01
CA PRO A 274 22.90 -7.19 -14.79
C PRO A 274 23.42 -5.91 -15.45
N THR A 275 24.74 -5.79 -15.50
CA THR A 275 25.50 -4.63 -16.01
C THR A 275 25.37 -3.32 -15.22
N SER A 276 24.47 -3.21 -14.23
CA SER A 276 24.40 -2.05 -13.33
C SER A 276 25.49 -2.09 -12.25
N SER A 277 25.96 -0.91 -11.85
CA SER A 277 26.75 -0.67 -10.64
C SER A 277 25.93 0.07 -9.56
N PRO A 278 26.34 0.02 -8.27
CA PRO A 278 25.68 0.80 -7.22
C PRO A 278 25.63 2.30 -7.54
N GLU A 279 26.65 2.83 -8.21
CA GLU A 279 26.72 4.21 -8.66
C GLU A 279 25.65 4.50 -9.73
N ASP A 280 25.48 3.61 -10.72
CA ASP A 280 24.44 3.73 -11.75
C ASP A 280 23.04 3.69 -11.13
N ASP A 281 22.81 2.77 -10.20
CA ASP A 281 21.53 2.66 -9.51
C ASP A 281 21.24 3.87 -8.62
N LEU A 282 22.26 4.48 -8.02
CA LEU A 282 22.11 5.72 -7.27
C LEU A 282 21.70 6.87 -8.19
N VAL A 283 22.36 7.02 -9.35
CA VAL A 283 21.98 7.99 -10.38
C VAL A 283 20.56 7.75 -10.84
N MET A 284 20.16 6.49 -11.09
CA MET A 284 18.79 6.14 -11.43
C MET A 284 17.80 6.62 -10.37
N PHE A 285 18.05 6.37 -9.08
CA PHE A 285 17.17 6.85 -8.00
C PHE A 285 17.09 8.37 -7.92
N GLU A 286 18.17 9.09 -8.21
CA GLU A 286 18.13 10.55 -8.31
C GLU A 286 17.29 11.03 -9.50
N THR A 287 17.49 10.41 -10.66
CA THR A 287 16.76 10.74 -11.89
C THR A 287 15.26 10.61 -11.71
N LEU A 288 14.79 9.59 -10.97
CA LEU A 288 13.36 9.42 -10.65
C LEU A 288 12.70 10.66 -10.05
N PHE A 289 13.45 11.53 -9.38
CA PHE A 289 12.91 12.71 -8.69
C PHE A 289 13.45 14.04 -9.21
N LYS A 290 14.46 14.03 -10.08
CA LYS A 290 14.97 15.21 -10.78
C LYS A 290 14.32 15.38 -12.15
N ASP A 291 13.92 14.30 -12.80
CA ASP A 291 13.24 14.34 -14.09
C ASP A 291 11.72 14.27 -13.91
N SER A 292 11.06 15.35 -14.33
CA SER A 292 9.61 15.54 -14.28
C SER A 292 8.82 14.43 -14.99
N HIS A 293 9.41 13.66 -15.90
CA HIS A 293 8.72 12.56 -16.58
C HIS A 293 8.34 11.40 -15.64
N PHE A 294 9.01 11.26 -14.49
CA PHE A 294 8.81 10.14 -13.56
C PHE A 294 8.11 10.57 -12.26
N CYS A 295 8.86 11.20 -11.36
CA CYS A 295 8.41 11.71 -10.07
C CYS A 295 7.41 10.80 -9.31
N PRO A 296 7.58 9.47 -9.17
CA PRO A 296 6.52 8.58 -8.66
C PRO A 296 6.09 8.95 -7.22
N ASP A 297 4.83 8.69 -6.88
CA ASP A 297 4.33 8.94 -5.51
C ASP A 297 4.90 7.93 -4.50
N MET A 298 5.15 6.71 -4.97
CA MET A 298 5.52 5.58 -4.13
C MET A 298 6.58 4.70 -4.80
N LEU A 299 7.41 4.05 -3.98
CA LEU A 299 8.38 3.06 -4.43
C LEU A 299 8.20 1.71 -3.72
N LYS A 300 8.36 0.64 -4.49
CA LYS A 300 8.75 -0.69 -4.01
C LYS A 300 10.17 -0.95 -4.50
N ILE A 301 11.13 -0.90 -3.58
CA ILE A 301 12.55 -1.15 -3.89
C ILE A 301 12.80 -2.64 -3.67
N TYR A 302 13.23 -3.34 -4.72
CA TYR A 302 13.40 -4.78 -4.73
C TYR A 302 14.80 -5.11 -5.26
N PRO A 303 15.83 -5.14 -4.39
CA PRO A 303 17.17 -5.54 -4.80
C PRO A 303 17.14 -6.87 -5.54
N THR A 304 17.91 -6.92 -6.63
CA THR A 304 17.93 -8.09 -7.52
C THR A 304 18.52 -9.28 -6.77
N ILE A 305 17.79 -10.39 -6.79
CA ILE A 305 18.17 -11.65 -6.15
C ILE A 305 18.18 -12.77 -7.18
N VAL A 306 19.08 -13.72 -7.01
CA VAL A 306 19.18 -14.90 -7.85
C VAL A 306 18.28 -15.98 -7.27
N THR A 307 17.40 -16.53 -8.11
CA THR A 307 16.48 -17.63 -7.74
C THR A 307 16.61 -18.75 -8.78
N LYS A 308 16.46 -20.01 -8.36
CA LYS A 308 16.56 -21.16 -9.28
C LYS A 308 15.57 -21.05 -10.45
N ASN A 309 15.89 -21.72 -11.55
CA ASN A 309 15.04 -21.80 -12.75
C ASN A 309 14.76 -20.41 -13.38
N THR A 310 15.77 -19.55 -13.34
CA THR A 310 15.79 -18.24 -14.01
C THR A 310 17.05 -18.13 -14.87
N LYS A 311 16.98 -17.35 -15.95
CA LYS A 311 18.14 -17.07 -16.80
C LYS A 311 19.25 -16.35 -16.01
N LEU A 312 18.85 -15.50 -15.05
CA LEU A 312 19.75 -14.82 -14.13
C LEU A 312 20.57 -15.81 -13.27
N HIS A 313 19.98 -16.95 -12.90
CA HIS A 313 20.70 -18.00 -12.17
C HIS A 313 21.72 -18.73 -13.03
N GLU A 314 21.43 -18.95 -14.32
CA GLU A 314 22.41 -19.50 -15.26
C GLU A 314 23.60 -18.55 -15.45
N TRP A 315 23.32 -17.25 -15.63
CA TRP A 315 24.37 -16.22 -15.69
C TRP A 315 25.22 -16.17 -14.43
N TRP A 316 24.60 -16.32 -13.26
CA TRP A 316 25.34 -16.36 -12.00
C TRP A 316 26.26 -17.59 -11.90
N ILE A 317 25.77 -18.79 -12.26
CA ILE A 317 26.57 -20.02 -12.25
C ILE A 317 27.76 -19.91 -13.21
N ASN A 318 27.56 -19.32 -14.38
CA ASN A 318 28.60 -19.16 -15.40
C ASN A 318 29.60 -18.03 -15.08
N GLY A 319 29.31 -17.19 -14.08
CA GLY A 319 30.13 -16.03 -13.71
C GLY A 319 29.85 -14.76 -14.54
N ASP A 320 28.84 -14.79 -15.40
CA ASP A 320 28.41 -13.65 -16.24
C ASP A 320 27.64 -12.59 -15.44
N TYR A 321 27.13 -12.95 -14.26
CA TYR A 321 26.42 -12.03 -13.36
C TYR A 321 26.85 -12.22 -11.91
N LYS A 322 27.13 -11.10 -11.23
CA LYS A 322 27.44 -11.08 -9.80
C LYS A 322 26.44 -10.14 -9.09
N PRO A 323 25.53 -10.67 -8.25
CA PRO A 323 24.60 -9.81 -7.51
C PRO A 323 25.35 -8.98 -6.46
N TYR A 324 24.75 -7.87 -6.05
CA TYR A 324 25.28 -7.06 -4.96
C TYR A 324 25.31 -7.83 -3.65
N ALA A 325 26.36 -7.57 -2.86
CA ALA A 325 26.39 -7.97 -1.47
C ALA A 325 25.35 -7.18 -0.66
N THR A 326 24.91 -7.76 0.46
CA THR A 326 23.94 -7.13 1.37
C THR A 326 24.41 -5.74 1.82
N GLU A 327 25.67 -5.57 2.19
CA GLU A 327 26.23 -4.27 2.62
C GLU A 327 26.22 -3.20 1.51
N GLN A 328 26.49 -3.60 0.26
CA GLN A 328 26.41 -2.69 -0.89
C GLN A 328 24.96 -2.23 -1.09
N THR A 329 24.02 -3.17 -1.04
CA THR A 329 22.58 -2.88 -1.13
C THR A 329 22.11 -1.95 -0.01
N VAL A 330 22.51 -2.23 1.23
CA VAL A 330 22.14 -1.40 2.40
C VAL A 330 22.67 0.02 2.25
N SER A 331 23.93 0.19 1.83
CA SER A 331 24.53 1.51 1.65
C SER A 331 23.88 2.29 0.51
N LEU A 332 23.70 1.66 -0.65
CA LEU A 332 23.01 2.24 -1.80
C LEU A 332 21.60 2.73 -1.43
N VAL A 333 20.79 1.85 -0.81
CA VAL A 333 19.41 2.20 -0.46
C VAL A 333 19.39 3.28 0.62
N ALA A 334 20.25 3.24 1.63
CA ALA A 334 20.33 4.29 2.66
C ALA A 334 20.61 5.67 2.05
N GLU A 335 21.55 5.73 1.11
CA GLU A 335 21.92 6.95 0.41
C GLU A 335 20.79 7.45 -0.51
N ALA A 336 20.24 6.57 -1.35
CA ALA A 336 19.12 6.90 -2.22
C ALA A 336 17.92 7.45 -1.43
N VAL A 337 17.56 6.79 -0.32
CA VAL A 337 16.44 7.21 0.55
C VAL A 337 16.67 8.58 1.16
N SER A 338 17.91 8.90 1.56
CA SER A 338 18.24 10.20 2.16
C SER A 338 18.05 11.38 1.21
N ARG A 339 18.05 11.12 -0.11
CA ARG A 339 17.92 12.12 -1.18
C ARG A 339 16.50 12.21 -1.75
N MET A 340 15.56 11.39 -1.27
CA MET A 340 14.18 11.39 -1.78
C MET A 340 13.41 12.63 -1.32
N PRO A 341 12.46 13.13 -2.12
CA PRO A 341 11.59 14.23 -1.69
C PRO A 341 10.54 13.75 -0.67
N GLU A 342 10.04 14.69 0.16
CA GLU A 342 9.11 14.37 1.26
C GLU A 342 7.75 13.82 0.83
N TYR A 343 7.36 14.03 -0.44
CA TYR A 343 6.09 13.53 -0.98
C TYR A 343 6.12 12.02 -1.29
N VAL A 344 7.28 11.37 -1.19
CA VAL A 344 7.47 9.97 -1.60
C VAL A 344 7.20 9.02 -0.45
N ARG A 345 6.49 7.93 -0.74
CA ARG A 345 6.26 6.84 0.22
C ARG A 345 6.91 5.54 -0.24
N ILE A 346 7.89 5.04 0.50
CA ILE A 346 8.46 3.71 0.25
C ILE A 346 7.56 2.64 0.88
N GLN A 347 6.80 1.93 0.07
CA GLN A 347 5.93 0.85 0.52
C GLN A 347 6.77 -0.33 1.05
N ARG A 348 7.73 -0.81 0.24
CA ARG A 348 8.58 -1.98 0.55
C ARG A 348 10.02 -1.74 0.10
N MET A 349 10.95 -2.41 0.78
CA MET A 349 12.38 -2.40 0.48
C MET A 349 12.92 -3.81 0.12
N GLN A 350 12.05 -4.83 0.14
CA GLN A 350 12.41 -6.19 -0.23
C GLN A 350 11.15 -6.94 -0.67
N ARG A 351 11.34 -7.99 -1.47
CA ARG A 351 10.27 -8.90 -1.90
C ARG A 351 9.94 -9.89 -0.78
N ASP A 352 8.74 -10.46 -0.83
CA ASP A 352 8.31 -11.51 0.11
C ASP A 352 8.81 -12.91 -0.30
N ILE A 353 9.97 -13.00 -0.94
CA ILE A 353 10.56 -14.28 -1.34
C ILE A 353 11.26 -14.90 -0.12
N PRO A 354 10.93 -16.16 0.26
CA PRO A 354 11.59 -16.82 1.38
C PRO A 354 13.09 -16.97 1.15
N LEU A 355 13.90 -16.76 2.19
CA LEU A 355 15.37 -16.80 2.08
C LEU A 355 15.91 -18.12 1.53
N HIS A 356 15.26 -19.26 1.80
CA HIS A 356 15.68 -20.56 1.28
C HIS A 356 15.44 -20.74 -0.24
N GLN A 357 14.76 -19.79 -0.89
CA GLN A 357 14.58 -19.75 -2.36
C GLN A 357 15.62 -18.85 -3.04
N ILE A 358 16.47 -18.16 -2.26
CA ILE A 358 17.46 -17.21 -2.75
C ILE A 358 18.82 -17.93 -2.81
N GLU A 359 19.39 -18.01 -4.02
CA GLU A 359 20.69 -18.63 -4.24
C GLU A 359 21.84 -17.63 -4.05
N ALA A 360 21.62 -16.36 -4.40
CA ALA A 360 22.60 -15.29 -4.24
C ALA A 360 21.95 -13.89 -4.22
N GLY A 361 22.66 -12.90 -3.67
CA GLY A 361 22.22 -11.52 -3.52
C GLY A 361 21.85 -11.19 -2.07
N LEU A 362 20.68 -10.57 -1.88
CA LEU A 362 20.18 -10.20 -0.55
C LEU A 362 19.81 -11.46 0.27
N ASP A 363 20.62 -11.77 1.27
CA ASP A 363 20.52 -12.98 2.11
C ASP A 363 19.84 -12.74 3.47
N VAL A 364 19.27 -11.55 3.67
CA VAL A 364 18.63 -11.11 4.92
C VAL A 364 17.16 -10.76 4.73
N GLY A 365 16.36 -11.04 5.77
CA GLY A 365 14.91 -10.81 5.75
C GLY A 365 14.46 -9.46 6.31
N ASN A 366 15.38 -8.56 6.68
CA ASN A 366 15.09 -7.31 7.40
C ASN A 366 15.80 -6.08 6.81
N LEU A 367 15.89 -5.96 5.47
CA LEU A 367 16.63 -4.88 4.80
C LEU A 367 16.26 -3.48 5.29
N ARG A 368 14.97 -3.21 5.52
CA ARG A 368 14.51 -1.90 6.01
C ARG A 368 15.13 -1.52 7.35
N GLU A 369 15.31 -2.49 8.25
CA GLU A 369 15.93 -2.27 9.54
C GLU A 369 17.42 -1.92 9.38
N LEU A 370 18.13 -2.69 8.56
CA LEU A 370 19.55 -2.45 8.26
C LEU A 370 19.78 -1.10 7.58
N VAL A 371 18.93 -0.73 6.61
CA VAL A 371 18.94 0.59 5.98
C VAL A 371 18.75 1.69 7.03
N ASN A 372 17.76 1.57 7.91
CA ASN A 372 17.55 2.56 8.97
C ASN A 372 18.75 2.65 9.94
N GLN A 373 19.36 1.53 10.30
CA GLN A 373 20.57 1.51 11.14
C GLN A 373 21.74 2.18 10.43
N ARG A 374 21.94 1.90 9.14
CA ARG A 374 22.97 2.53 8.32
C ARG A 374 22.78 4.03 8.22
N MET A 375 21.56 4.48 7.91
CA MET A 375 21.22 5.91 7.89
C MET A 375 21.52 6.59 9.23
N LYS A 376 21.13 5.97 10.36
CA LYS A 376 21.46 6.48 11.70
C LYS A 376 22.97 6.58 11.93
N SER A 377 23.74 5.55 11.55
CA SER A 377 25.21 5.55 11.71
C SER A 377 25.91 6.64 10.90
N LEU A 378 25.30 7.07 9.79
CA LEU A 378 25.80 8.10 8.90
C LEU A 378 25.16 9.47 9.16
N ASN A 379 24.31 9.59 10.19
CA ASN A 379 23.52 10.79 10.49
C ASN A 379 22.70 11.30 9.29
N LEU A 380 22.13 10.37 8.50
CA LEU A 380 21.28 10.67 7.36
C LEU A 380 19.81 10.78 7.77
N ARG A 381 19.14 11.85 7.31
CA ARG A 381 17.69 12.03 7.45
C ARG A 381 16.93 11.07 6.52
N ASN A 382 15.78 10.55 6.97
CA ASN A 382 14.83 9.82 6.12
C ASN A 382 13.57 10.69 5.86
N PRO A 383 13.50 11.38 4.70
CA PRO A 383 12.43 12.33 4.39
C PRO A 383 11.10 11.66 4.00
N THR A 384 11.06 10.34 3.84
CA THR A 384 9.91 9.68 3.22
C THR A 384 8.67 9.66 4.13
N ILE A 385 7.48 9.73 3.52
CA ILE A 385 6.18 9.74 4.25
C ILE A 385 6.10 8.58 5.24
N ARG A 386 6.52 7.37 4.85
CA ARG A 386 6.44 6.18 5.71
C ARG A 386 7.31 6.30 6.96
N CYS A 387 8.44 7.01 6.87
CA CYS A 387 9.26 7.25 8.04
C CYS A 387 8.56 8.26 8.96
N ARG A 388 8.08 9.37 8.38
CA ARG A 388 7.53 10.52 9.10
C ARG A 388 6.10 10.32 9.62
N GLU A 389 5.34 9.35 9.12
CA GLU A 389 3.93 9.18 9.50
C GLU A 389 3.79 8.88 11.00
N ILE A 390 2.92 9.63 11.68
CA ILE A 390 2.76 9.63 13.16
C ILE A 390 2.78 8.23 13.79
N GLY A 391 2.00 7.30 13.25
CA GLY A 391 1.93 5.95 13.81
C GLY A 391 3.26 5.18 13.73
N HIS A 392 4.05 5.42 12.69
CA HIS A 392 5.39 4.82 12.58
C HIS A 392 6.43 5.57 13.41
N PHE A 393 6.27 6.88 13.59
CA PHE A 393 7.12 7.70 14.46
C PHE A 393 6.98 7.27 15.93
N GLN A 394 5.75 7.19 16.44
CA GLN A 394 5.46 6.78 17.82
C GLN A 394 5.91 5.36 18.17
N MET A 395 6.02 4.47 17.18
CA MET A 395 6.59 3.13 17.39
C MET A 395 8.11 3.12 17.60
N ARG A 396 8.81 4.20 17.19
CA ARG A 396 10.27 4.29 17.23
C ARG A 396 10.78 5.24 18.30
N ASN A 397 9.96 6.22 18.68
CA ASN A 397 10.34 7.32 19.56
C ASN A 397 9.26 7.46 20.65
N ASP A 398 9.70 7.69 21.89
CA ASP A 398 8.84 8.01 23.04
C ASP A 398 8.67 9.54 23.22
N GLU A 399 8.96 10.32 22.18
CA GLU A 399 8.94 11.78 22.22
C GLU A 399 7.50 12.31 22.25
N HIS A 400 7.29 13.33 23.08
CA HIS A 400 6.03 14.06 23.13
C HIS A 400 5.95 15.01 21.93
N ILE A 401 4.82 14.99 21.22
CA ILE A 401 4.61 15.86 20.06
C ILE A 401 3.74 17.03 20.50
N ASP A 402 4.22 18.24 20.23
CA ASP A 402 3.45 19.46 20.46
C ASP A 402 2.42 19.64 19.33
N PHE A 403 1.16 19.36 19.64
CA PHE A 403 0.07 19.48 18.67
C PHE A 403 -0.22 20.92 18.25
N ASP A 404 0.16 21.93 19.04
CA ASP A 404 -0.08 23.34 18.72
C ASP A 404 0.90 23.86 17.64
N SER A 405 2.01 23.16 17.43
CA SER A 405 3.03 23.49 16.43
C SER A 405 2.74 22.91 15.03
N ILE A 406 1.67 22.11 14.90
CA ILE A 406 1.27 21.50 13.62
C ILE A 406 0.88 22.58 12.61
N ARG A 407 1.51 22.56 11.44
CA ARG A 407 1.26 23.53 10.36
C ARG A 407 0.94 22.87 9.03
N LEU A 408 0.16 23.59 8.21
CA LEU A 408 -0.08 23.22 6.81
C LEU A 408 1.15 23.59 5.97
N VAL A 409 1.75 22.60 5.32
CA VAL A 409 2.90 22.74 4.43
C VAL A 409 2.46 22.39 3.00
N ARG A 410 2.89 23.22 2.04
CA ARG A 410 2.68 23.01 0.60
C ARG A 410 4.03 22.85 -0.09
N ARG A 411 4.16 21.82 -0.93
CA ARG A 411 5.32 21.59 -1.80
C ARG A 411 4.80 21.36 -3.23
N ASP A 412 5.24 22.21 -4.16
CA ASP A 412 4.87 22.10 -5.57
C ASP A 412 6.03 21.51 -6.38
N TYR A 413 5.72 20.68 -7.38
CA TYR A 413 6.69 20.12 -8.31
C TYR A 413 6.06 19.79 -9.65
N ASP A 414 6.83 19.90 -10.73
CA ASP A 414 6.40 19.53 -12.06
C ASP A 414 6.47 18.01 -12.24
N ALA A 415 5.41 17.43 -12.80
CA ALA A 415 5.35 16.01 -13.09
C ALA A 415 4.48 15.72 -14.33
N SER A 416 5.10 15.08 -15.33
CA SER A 416 4.45 14.57 -16.54
C SER A 416 3.62 15.64 -17.27
N GLY A 417 4.20 16.83 -17.48
CA GLY A 417 3.56 17.96 -18.16
C GLY A 417 2.44 18.66 -17.37
N GLY A 418 2.19 18.25 -16.13
CA GLY A 418 1.28 18.94 -15.20
C GLY A 418 2.01 19.37 -13.92
N VAL A 419 1.26 19.96 -13.00
CA VAL A 419 1.81 20.46 -11.71
C VAL A 419 1.19 19.67 -10.57
N GLU A 420 2.03 19.19 -9.66
CA GLU A 420 1.59 18.54 -8.42
C GLU A 420 1.80 19.51 -7.24
N SER A 421 0.78 19.62 -6.39
CA SER A 421 0.82 20.30 -5.11
C SER A 421 0.60 19.27 -4.00
N PHE A 422 1.66 18.96 -3.26
CA PHE A 422 1.62 18.11 -2.07
C PHE A 422 1.35 18.97 -0.83
N LEU A 423 0.14 18.83 -0.29
CA LEU A 423 -0.30 19.51 0.93
C LEU A 423 -0.19 18.56 2.10
N SER A 424 0.28 19.02 3.25
CA SER A 424 0.48 18.17 4.42
C SER A 424 0.34 18.93 5.72
N PHE A 425 -0.23 18.28 6.74
CA PHE A 425 -0.11 18.74 8.12
C PHE A 425 1.12 18.07 8.74
N GLU A 426 2.10 18.90 9.09
CA GLU A 426 3.39 18.46 9.60
C GLU A 426 3.70 19.16 10.93
N GLU A 427 4.33 18.42 11.85
CA GLU A 427 5.02 18.98 13.01
C GLU A 427 6.51 19.09 12.65
N PRO A 428 7.05 20.31 12.49
CA PRO A 428 8.37 20.53 11.93
C PRO A 428 9.55 20.08 12.78
N ASP A 429 9.45 20.23 14.09
CA ASP A 429 10.57 20.04 15.02
C ASP A 429 10.88 18.56 15.19
N SER A 430 9.84 17.72 15.25
CA SER A 430 9.95 16.25 15.31
C SER A 430 9.92 15.61 13.91
N ASP A 431 9.76 16.40 12.84
CA ASP A 431 9.67 15.96 11.45
C ASP A 431 8.57 14.89 11.21
N VAL A 432 7.37 15.12 11.77
CA VAL A 432 6.23 14.19 11.75
C VAL A 432 5.15 14.66 10.78
N ILE A 433 4.53 13.73 10.05
CA ILE A 433 3.37 13.99 9.19
C ILE A 433 2.10 13.34 9.75
N PHE A 434 1.03 14.12 9.82
CA PHE A 434 -0.27 13.74 10.37
C PHE A 434 -1.31 13.48 9.29
N ALA A 435 -1.27 14.25 8.21
CA ALA A 435 -2.16 14.10 7.09
C ALA A 435 -1.52 14.69 5.84
N PHE A 436 -1.93 14.22 4.66
CA PHE A 436 -1.54 14.83 3.40
C PHE A 436 -2.60 14.68 2.31
N LEU A 437 -2.51 15.55 1.32
CA LEU A 437 -3.32 15.55 0.11
C LEU A 437 -2.42 15.75 -1.11
N ARG A 438 -2.65 14.96 -2.17
CA ARG A 438 -2.03 15.14 -3.49
C ARG A 438 -3.02 15.83 -4.42
N LEU A 439 -2.75 17.09 -4.74
CA LEU A 439 -3.52 17.87 -5.70
C LEU A 439 -2.73 17.94 -7.02
N ARG A 440 -3.38 17.70 -8.15
CA ARG A 440 -2.77 17.84 -9.46
C ARG A 440 -3.53 18.83 -10.31
N LYS A 441 -2.82 19.71 -11.00
CA LYS A 441 -3.28 20.36 -12.22
C LYS A 441 -2.88 19.46 -13.40
N PRO A 442 -3.83 18.75 -14.05
CA PRO A 442 -3.50 17.83 -15.14
C PRO A 442 -2.86 18.54 -16.32
N SER A 443 -2.10 17.79 -17.13
CA SER A 443 -1.55 18.29 -18.39
C SER A 443 -2.66 18.53 -19.42
N GLU A 444 -2.34 19.26 -20.50
CA GLU A 444 -3.28 19.49 -21.60
C GLU A 444 -3.64 18.21 -22.38
N ASP A 445 -2.82 17.16 -22.24
CA ASP A 445 -2.99 15.88 -22.93
C ASP A 445 -3.90 14.90 -22.16
N ALA A 446 -4.49 15.32 -21.03
CA ALA A 446 -5.38 14.47 -20.25
C ALA A 446 -6.56 13.96 -21.11
N HIS A 447 -6.71 12.63 -21.21
CA HIS A 447 -7.65 12.03 -22.17
C HIS A 447 -9.10 11.97 -21.66
N ARG A 448 -9.29 11.85 -20.33
CA ARG A 448 -10.61 11.63 -19.72
C ARG A 448 -11.59 12.77 -20.00
N PRO A 449 -12.82 12.48 -20.48
CA PRO A 449 -13.80 13.52 -20.81
C PRO A 449 -14.19 14.37 -19.59
N GLU A 450 -14.21 13.79 -18.38
CA GLU A 450 -14.54 14.52 -17.15
C GLU A 450 -13.47 15.55 -16.79
N VAL A 451 -12.22 15.29 -17.15
CA VAL A 451 -11.06 16.17 -16.93
C VAL A 451 -11.03 17.27 -18.00
N ARG A 452 -11.32 16.91 -19.26
CA ARG A 452 -11.37 17.85 -20.40
C ARG A 452 -12.57 18.78 -20.41
N ALA A 453 -13.61 18.49 -19.62
CA ALA A 453 -14.85 19.26 -19.57
C ALA A 453 -14.66 20.73 -19.09
N GLY A 454 -13.52 21.07 -18.50
CA GLY A 454 -13.19 22.43 -18.10
C GLY A 454 -11.84 22.54 -17.42
N ASN A 455 -11.46 23.75 -17.01
CA ASN A 455 -10.24 23.95 -16.23
C ASN A 455 -10.42 23.33 -14.82
N CYS A 456 -9.80 22.19 -14.58
CA CYS A 456 -9.94 21.47 -13.33
C CYS A 456 -8.60 21.17 -12.63
N VAL A 457 -8.72 20.87 -11.34
CA VAL A 457 -7.70 20.21 -10.52
C VAL A 457 -8.22 18.89 -9.97
N MET A 458 -7.33 17.96 -9.66
CA MET A 458 -7.67 16.62 -9.21
C MET A 458 -7.03 16.30 -7.86
N ILE A 459 -7.84 15.89 -6.89
CA ILE A 459 -7.38 15.25 -5.67
C ILE A 459 -7.10 13.77 -6.00
N ARG A 460 -5.82 13.41 -6.02
CA ARG A 460 -5.33 12.06 -6.33
C ARG A 460 -5.27 11.17 -5.09
N GLU A 461 -5.05 11.78 -3.94
CA GLU A 461 -4.98 11.09 -2.66
C GLU A 461 -5.31 12.07 -1.53
N LEU A 462 -6.10 11.62 -0.57
CA LEU A 462 -6.22 12.22 0.76
C LEU A 462 -5.92 11.13 1.78
N ARG A 463 -5.00 11.41 2.70
CA ARG A 463 -4.64 10.50 3.78
C ARG A 463 -4.59 11.27 5.09
N VAL A 464 -5.30 10.78 6.10
CA VAL A 464 -5.23 11.25 7.48
C VAL A 464 -4.77 10.08 8.35
N TYR A 465 -3.70 10.27 9.10
CA TYR A 465 -3.13 9.29 10.01
C TYR A 465 -3.65 9.49 11.43
N GLY A 466 -4.03 8.41 12.09
CA GLY A 466 -4.44 8.39 13.48
C GLY A 466 -5.04 7.04 13.84
N PRO A 467 -5.26 6.76 15.15
CA PRO A 467 -5.97 5.57 15.58
C PRO A 467 -7.33 5.49 14.87
N VAL A 468 -7.73 4.27 14.47
CA VAL A 468 -9.05 4.04 13.89
C VAL A 468 -10.06 4.26 15.00
N VAL A 469 -10.68 5.43 15.03
CA VAL A 469 -11.89 5.61 15.83
C VAL A 469 -13.05 5.09 14.98
N ASN A 470 -13.88 4.24 15.57
CA ASN A 470 -15.08 3.71 14.92
C ASN A 470 -15.95 4.89 14.45
N ILE A 471 -16.63 4.72 13.32
CA ILE A 471 -17.52 5.76 12.76
C ILE A 471 -18.63 6.06 13.77
N GLY A 472 -18.57 7.22 14.43
CA GLY A 472 -19.60 7.69 15.36
C GLY A 472 -19.13 7.96 16.79
N GLU A 473 -17.92 7.55 17.18
CA GLU A 473 -17.38 7.79 18.53
C GLU A 473 -16.38 8.98 18.54
N ARG A 474 -16.50 9.84 19.57
CA ARG A 474 -15.58 10.96 19.82
C ARG A 474 -14.60 10.55 20.93
N ASP A 475 -13.42 10.10 20.55
CA ASP A 475 -12.29 10.02 21.48
C ASP A 475 -11.61 11.42 21.60
N PRO A 476 -11.64 12.07 22.78
CA PRO A 476 -10.98 13.36 22.99
C PRO A 476 -9.45 13.33 22.78
N ASN A 477 -8.81 12.16 22.76
CA ASN A 477 -7.39 11.99 22.44
C ASN A 477 -7.12 11.62 20.97
N ALA A 478 -8.15 11.34 20.18
CA ALA A 478 -7.98 11.07 18.76
C ALA A 478 -7.91 12.39 17.98
N TRP A 479 -6.69 12.83 17.67
CA TRP A 479 -6.41 13.98 16.80
C TRP A 479 -7.06 13.91 15.40
N GLN A 480 -7.67 12.78 15.01
CA GLN A 480 -8.56 12.70 13.83
C GLN A 480 -9.76 13.66 13.90
N HIS A 481 -10.13 14.15 15.09
CA HIS A 481 -11.18 15.16 15.27
C HIS A 481 -10.73 16.62 15.00
N LEU A 482 -9.47 16.84 14.58
CA LEU A 482 -8.98 18.19 14.21
C LEU A 482 -9.46 18.67 12.82
N GLY A 483 -10.31 17.89 12.15
CA GLY A 483 -10.86 18.22 10.84
C GLY A 483 -9.79 18.36 9.75
N MET A 484 -8.61 17.72 9.94
CA MET A 484 -7.47 17.87 9.02
C MET A 484 -7.80 17.46 7.58
N GLY A 485 -8.62 16.42 7.39
CA GLY A 485 -9.07 16.01 6.06
C GLY A 485 -9.89 17.10 5.36
N GLU A 486 -10.87 17.67 6.06
CA GLU A 486 -11.70 18.76 5.54
C GLU A 486 -10.89 20.04 5.30
N LYS A 487 -9.96 20.37 6.20
CA LYS A 487 -9.03 21.50 6.03
C LYS A 487 -8.12 21.33 4.80
N LEU A 488 -7.63 20.11 4.55
CA LEU A 488 -6.84 19.82 3.35
C LEU A 488 -7.69 19.95 2.07
N ILE A 489 -8.93 19.47 2.08
CA ILE A 489 -9.85 19.64 0.95
C ILE A 489 -10.14 21.13 0.71
N ALA A 490 -10.44 21.89 1.76
CA ALA A 490 -10.67 23.33 1.66
C ALA A 490 -9.44 24.07 1.13
N ALA A 491 -8.23 23.71 1.58
CA ALA A 491 -6.99 24.26 1.03
C ALA A 491 -6.80 23.88 -0.45
N ALA A 492 -7.16 22.67 -0.85
CA ALA A 492 -7.10 22.22 -2.24
C ALA A 492 -8.11 22.96 -3.13
N GLU A 493 -9.32 23.22 -2.64
CA GLU A 493 -10.33 24.05 -3.31
C GLU A 493 -9.82 25.49 -3.51
N GLN A 494 -9.23 26.08 -2.47
CA GLN A 494 -8.67 27.43 -2.54
C GLN A 494 -7.49 27.52 -3.52
N ILE A 495 -6.56 26.56 -3.46
CA ILE A 495 -5.42 26.50 -4.39
C ILE A 495 -5.89 26.28 -5.83
N GLY A 496 -6.86 25.38 -6.02
CA GLY A 496 -7.49 25.15 -7.32
C GLY A 496 -8.01 26.44 -7.94
N HIS A 497 -8.75 27.23 -7.16
CA HIS A 497 -9.29 28.51 -7.61
C HIS A 497 -8.21 29.59 -7.78
N ASP A 498 -7.43 29.89 -6.74
CA ASP A 498 -6.57 31.07 -6.71
C ASP A 498 -5.28 30.92 -7.54
N VAL A 499 -4.76 29.70 -7.63
CA VAL A 499 -3.44 29.45 -8.23
C VAL A 499 -3.58 28.84 -9.62
N PHE A 500 -4.52 27.92 -9.80
CA PHE A 500 -4.70 27.19 -11.05
C PHE A 500 -5.88 27.70 -11.90
N ASP A 501 -6.60 28.75 -11.43
CA ASP A 501 -7.81 29.31 -12.08
C ASP A 501 -8.85 28.23 -12.42
N ALA A 502 -8.88 27.16 -11.64
CA ALA A 502 -9.76 26.03 -11.88
C ALA A 502 -11.18 26.37 -11.46
N ASN A 503 -12.14 25.96 -12.28
CA ASN A 503 -13.57 26.12 -11.99
C ASN A 503 -14.20 24.86 -11.38
N ARG A 504 -13.43 23.77 -11.31
CA ARG A 504 -13.87 22.47 -10.79
C ARG A 504 -12.74 21.71 -10.12
N ILE A 505 -13.10 20.94 -9.10
CA ILE A 505 -12.22 19.97 -8.48
C ILE A 505 -12.82 18.57 -8.66
N LEU A 506 -11.98 17.62 -9.07
CA LEU A 506 -12.32 16.20 -9.17
C LEU A 506 -11.58 15.42 -8.09
N VAL A 507 -12.13 14.28 -7.68
CA VAL A 507 -11.53 13.37 -6.71
C VAL A 507 -11.55 11.95 -7.24
N ASN A 508 -10.39 11.32 -7.27
CA ASN A 508 -10.29 9.88 -7.43
C ASN A 508 -10.44 9.21 -6.05
N SER A 509 -11.67 8.83 -5.72
CA SER A 509 -12.01 8.24 -4.42
C SER A 509 -12.10 6.72 -4.51
N GLY A 510 -11.62 6.03 -3.46
CA GLY A 510 -11.99 4.64 -3.23
C GLY A 510 -13.50 4.50 -3.05
N ILE A 511 -14.04 3.35 -3.45
CA ILE A 511 -15.49 3.05 -3.45
C ILE A 511 -16.10 3.33 -2.07
N GLY A 512 -15.52 2.73 -1.03
CA GLY A 512 -15.95 2.89 0.36
C GLY A 512 -15.75 4.28 0.98
N VAL A 513 -15.11 5.20 0.26
CA VAL A 513 -14.85 6.59 0.70
C VAL A 513 -15.75 7.59 -0.02
N LYS A 514 -16.45 7.19 -1.09
CA LYS A 514 -17.34 8.09 -1.82
C LYS A 514 -18.37 8.81 -0.93
N PRO A 515 -19.03 8.15 0.05
CA PRO A 515 -19.96 8.83 0.95
C PRO A 515 -19.35 10.00 1.74
N TYR A 516 -18.06 9.92 2.10
CA TYR A 516 -17.36 11.00 2.81
C TYR A 516 -17.30 12.27 1.96
N TYR A 517 -16.93 12.16 0.68
CA TYR A 517 -16.90 13.31 -0.23
C TYR A 517 -18.31 13.81 -0.57
N ARG A 518 -19.30 12.93 -0.71
CA ARG A 518 -20.69 13.36 -0.93
C ARG A 518 -21.22 14.19 0.24
N ALA A 519 -20.86 13.85 1.48
CA ALA A 519 -21.20 14.66 2.65
C ALA A 519 -20.57 16.06 2.61
N LEU A 520 -19.46 16.24 1.90
CA LEU A 520 -18.77 17.52 1.68
C LEU A 520 -19.27 18.28 0.43
N GLY A 521 -20.35 17.82 -0.19
CA GLY A 521 -20.99 18.46 -1.34
C GLY A 521 -20.42 18.07 -2.70
N PHE A 522 -19.64 16.99 -2.79
CA PHE A 522 -19.23 16.43 -4.08
C PHE A 522 -20.34 15.54 -4.68
N THR A 523 -20.40 15.47 -6.01
CA THR A 523 -21.36 14.64 -6.76
C THR A 523 -20.63 13.67 -7.68
N ASP A 524 -21.16 12.47 -7.90
CA ASP A 524 -20.57 11.49 -8.83
C ASP A 524 -20.47 12.06 -10.25
N THR A 525 -19.33 11.83 -10.91
CA THR A 525 -19.05 12.30 -12.28
C THR A 525 -18.12 11.29 -12.95
N GLY A 526 -18.71 10.37 -13.72
CA GLY A 526 -17.98 9.23 -14.28
C GLY A 526 -17.37 8.37 -13.15
N PRO A 527 -16.08 7.99 -13.24
CA PRO A 527 -15.41 7.26 -12.17
C PRO A 527 -15.06 8.15 -10.96
N TYR A 528 -15.17 9.47 -11.09
CA TYR A 528 -14.77 10.46 -10.08
C TYR A 528 -15.95 10.97 -9.25
N LEU A 529 -15.61 11.77 -8.24
CA LEU A 529 -16.50 12.75 -7.61
C LEU A 529 -16.05 14.15 -8.01
N SER A 530 -16.97 15.09 -8.17
CA SER A 530 -16.63 16.46 -8.53
C SER A 530 -17.41 17.50 -7.74
N LYS A 531 -16.84 18.70 -7.65
CA LYS A 531 -17.46 19.88 -7.05
C LYS A 531 -17.03 21.13 -7.84
N ASN A 532 -17.96 22.05 -8.06
CA ASN A 532 -17.65 23.32 -8.71
C ASN A 532 -16.95 24.25 -7.70
N LEU A 533 -15.91 24.93 -8.14
CA LEU A 533 -15.25 25.98 -7.38
C LEU A 533 -15.95 27.29 -7.70
N GLN A 534 -16.66 27.88 -6.73
CA GLN A 534 -17.35 29.15 -6.95
C GLN A 534 -16.32 30.29 -7.07
N LYS A 535 -16.50 31.18 -8.05
CA LYS A 535 -15.92 32.52 -7.98
C LYS A 535 -16.60 33.24 -6.82
N LYS A 536 -15.85 33.54 -5.75
CA LYS A 536 -16.32 34.45 -4.70
C LYS A 536 -16.50 35.85 -5.25
#